data_AF-A0A1Q3UJ39-F1
#
_entry.id   AF-A0A1Q3UJ39-F1
#
_cell.length_a   1.000
_cell.length_b   1.000
_cell.length_c   1.000
_cell.angle_alpha   90.00
_cell.angle_beta   90.00
_cell.angle_gamma   90.00
#
_symmetry.space_group_name_H-M   'P 1'
#
loop_
_entity.id
_entity.type
_entity.pdbx_description
1 polymer ?
#
loop_
_entity_poly.entity_id
_entity_poly.type
_entity_poly.pdbx_seq_one_letter_code
_entity_poly.pdbx_strand_id
1 'polypeptide(L)'
;MTSFLPQYYELLKHAVITTAGLSNITPHDCRIIAAEILRKTKNSVSETTLKRVFGFAYSKFKPSIFTIDVLARYCGYRGWEDFCLSQETKLSKTIAKTAPNWDNLKLNAQKITNLTLQVLRNKSVIPYSQTISRQTVTDHLDDFLTGDYNATVLASPAGYGKTVALCHWLEERLLNNGEGNNQDVVLFF
;
A
#
# COMPACT_ATOMS: atom_id res chain seq x y z
N MET A 1 21.97 -2.90 4.00
CA MET A 1 21.03 -2.20 4.90
C MET A 1 19.65 -2.23 4.26
N THR A 2 18.86 -3.26 4.57
CA THR A 2 17.45 -3.32 4.16
C THR A 2 16.69 -2.18 4.85
N SER A 3 16.24 -1.20 4.06
CA SER A 3 15.44 -0.08 4.55
C SER A 3 14.19 -0.61 5.28
N PHE A 4 13.76 0.10 6.34
CA PHE A 4 12.56 -0.26 7.09
C PHE A 4 11.31 -0.08 6.21
N LEU A 5 10.97 -1.12 5.45
CA LEU A 5 9.78 -1.19 4.61
C LEU A 5 8.55 -1.48 5.48
N PRO A 6 7.49 -0.64 5.44
CA PRO A 6 6.29 -0.84 6.28
C PRO A 6 5.63 -2.21 6.10
N GLN A 7 5.65 -2.74 4.87
CA GLN A 7 5.07 -4.05 4.55
C GLN A 7 5.72 -5.19 5.34
N TYR A 8 7.05 -5.24 5.40
CA TYR A 8 7.76 -6.29 6.15
C TYR A 8 7.56 -6.16 7.65
N TYR A 9 7.38 -4.93 8.14
CA TYR A 9 7.10 -4.70 9.54
C TYR A 9 5.74 -5.26 9.96
N GLU A 10 4.70 -5.09 9.16
CA GLU A 10 3.40 -5.71 9.43
C GLU A 10 3.47 -7.25 9.34
N LEU A 11 4.19 -7.80 8.35
CA LEU A 11 4.41 -9.25 8.27
C LEU A 11 5.13 -9.80 9.50
N LEU A 12 6.09 -9.04 10.05
CA LEU A 12 6.78 -9.43 11.29
C LEU A 12 5.82 -9.46 12.47
N LYS A 13 4.94 -8.47 12.62
CA LYS A 13 3.92 -8.48 13.69
C LYS A 13 3.05 -9.74 13.62
N HIS A 14 2.58 -10.08 12.42
CA HIS A 14 1.83 -11.31 12.21
C HIS A 14 2.64 -12.56 12.56
N ALA A 15 3.92 -12.62 12.16
CA ALA A 15 4.79 -13.74 12.50
C ALA A 15 4.99 -13.88 14.02
N VAL A 16 5.09 -12.77 14.76
CA VAL A 16 5.19 -12.77 16.23
C VAL A 16 3.91 -13.33 16.85
N ILE A 17 2.74 -12.91 16.38
CA ILE A 17 1.43 -13.41 16.85
C ILE A 17 1.31 -14.92 16.63
N THR A 18 1.65 -15.39 15.43
CA THR A 18 1.66 -16.82 15.11
C THR A 18 2.67 -17.61 15.95
N THR A 19 3.86 -17.05 16.18
CA THR A 19 4.90 -17.70 17.00
C THR A 19 4.50 -17.81 18.47
N ALA A 20 3.71 -16.86 18.96
CA ALA A 20 3.11 -16.87 20.29
C ALA A 20 1.89 -17.82 20.40
N GLY A 21 1.46 -18.43 19.29
CA GLY A 21 0.30 -19.33 19.27
C GLY A 21 -1.03 -18.61 19.42
N LEU A 22 -1.09 -17.31 19.11
CA LEU A 22 -2.28 -16.48 19.26
C LEU A 22 -2.95 -16.26 17.90
N SER A 23 -4.28 -16.13 17.88
CA SER A 23 -5.03 -15.71 16.67
C SER A 23 -5.19 -14.19 16.60
N ASN A 24 -5.28 -13.54 17.76
CA ASN A 24 -5.29 -12.10 17.89
C ASN A 24 -4.55 -11.71 19.17
N ILE A 25 -3.98 -10.51 19.21
CA ILE A 25 -3.20 -10.02 20.33
C ILE A 25 -4.02 -9.04 21.17
N THR A 26 -3.89 -9.12 22.49
CA THR A 26 -4.44 -8.17 23.46
C THR A 26 -3.33 -7.47 24.25
N PRO A 27 -3.61 -6.37 24.96
CA PRO A 27 -2.62 -5.70 25.80
C PRO A 27 -2.03 -6.60 26.90
N HIS A 28 -2.76 -7.62 27.38
CA HIS A 28 -2.26 -8.57 28.38
C HIS A 28 -1.21 -9.51 27.78
N ASP A 29 -1.40 -9.94 26.53
CA ASP A 29 -0.51 -10.86 25.82
C ASP A 29 0.87 -10.25 25.61
N CYS A 30 0.98 -8.92 25.50
CA CYS A 30 2.26 -8.23 25.41
C CYS A 30 3.20 -8.57 26.58
N ARG A 31 2.66 -8.81 27.78
CA ARG A 31 3.47 -9.22 28.94
C ARG A 31 4.01 -10.64 28.77
N ILE A 32 3.16 -11.54 28.28
CA ILE A 32 3.50 -12.95 28.05
C ILE A 32 4.56 -13.04 26.95
N ILE A 33 4.34 -12.36 25.82
CA ILE A 33 5.26 -12.30 24.68
C ILE A 33 6.61 -11.72 25.11
N ALA A 34 6.64 -10.66 25.92
CA ALA A 34 7.88 -10.10 26.46
C ALA A 34 8.70 -11.15 27.24
N ALA A 35 8.03 -11.92 28.11
CA ALA A 35 8.67 -12.99 28.86
C ALA A 35 9.18 -14.12 27.95
N GLU A 36 8.42 -14.49 26.92
CA GLU A 36 8.85 -15.50 25.96
C GLU A 36 10.02 -15.06 25.09
N ILE A 37 10.03 -13.79 24.65
CA ILE A 37 11.14 -13.19 23.91
C ILE A 37 12.42 -13.28 24.73
N LEU A 38 12.36 -12.90 26.01
CA LEU A 38 13.50 -12.99 26.91
C LEU A 38 13.96 -14.44 27.07
N ARG A 39 13.03 -15.38 27.23
CA ARG A 39 13.33 -16.81 27.38
C ARG A 39 14.03 -17.39 26.15
N LYS A 40 13.52 -17.10 24.94
CA LYS A 40 14.01 -17.67 23.68
C LYS A 40 15.26 -16.97 23.14
N THR A 41 15.29 -15.63 23.18
CA THR A 41 16.34 -14.83 22.52
C THR A 41 17.43 -14.34 23.46
N LYS A 42 17.23 -14.44 24.77
CA LYS A 42 18.06 -13.81 25.83
C LYS A 42 18.13 -12.29 25.76
N ASN A 43 17.33 -11.65 24.90
CA ASN A 43 17.21 -10.20 24.80
C ASN A 43 15.89 -9.75 25.42
N SER A 44 15.90 -8.59 26.08
CA SER A 44 14.70 -8.05 26.73
C SER A 44 14.02 -7.00 25.87
N VAL A 45 12.69 -7.11 25.73
CA VAL A 45 11.81 -6.10 25.17
C VAL A 45 10.68 -5.89 26.16
N SER A 46 10.46 -4.65 26.61
CA SER A 46 9.44 -4.38 27.64
C SER A 46 8.02 -4.56 27.10
N GLU A 47 7.09 -4.89 27.99
CA GLU A 47 5.65 -4.95 27.68
C GLU A 47 5.15 -3.64 27.04
N THR A 48 5.60 -2.48 27.56
CA THR A 48 5.25 -1.16 27.01
C THR A 48 5.78 -0.93 25.61
N THR A 49 6.94 -1.52 25.27
CA THR A 49 7.50 -1.46 23.91
C THR A 49 6.65 -2.30 22.96
N LEU A 50 6.22 -3.50 23.37
CA LEU A 50 5.32 -4.33 22.56
C LEU A 50 3.95 -3.67 22.38
N LYS A 51 3.39 -3.06 23.44
CA LYS A 51 2.14 -2.29 23.32
C LYS A 51 2.23 -1.19 22.27
N ARG A 52 3.38 -0.52 22.15
CA ARG A 52 3.62 0.46 21.08
C ARG A 52 3.76 -0.18 19.69
N VAL A 53 4.45 -1.33 19.60
CA VAL A 53 4.62 -2.09 18.34
C VAL A 53 3.26 -2.52 17.77
N PHE A 54 2.36 -3.01 18.62
CA PHE A 54 1.04 -3.50 18.24
C PHE A 54 -0.07 -2.43 18.29
N GLY A 55 0.26 -1.16 18.58
CA GLY A 55 -0.68 -0.05 18.52
C GLY A 55 -1.59 0.14 19.73
N PHE A 56 -1.37 -0.59 20.83
CA PHE A 56 -2.09 -0.40 22.10
C PHE A 56 -1.63 0.80 22.92
N ALA A 57 -0.47 1.36 22.60
CA ALA A 57 0.05 2.56 23.23
C ALA A 57 0.62 3.51 22.17
N TYR A 58 0.39 4.82 22.36
CA TYR A 58 0.92 5.83 21.46
C TYR A 58 2.46 5.81 21.41
N SER A 59 3.00 5.94 20.20
CA SER A 59 4.43 6.12 19.96
C SER A 59 4.64 7.20 18.90
N LYS A 60 5.39 8.24 19.26
CA LYS A 60 5.81 9.28 18.31
C LYS A 60 6.85 8.78 17.31
N PHE A 61 7.63 7.75 17.68
CA PHE A 61 8.76 7.26 16.91
C PHE A 61 8.55 5.80 16.49
N LYS A 62 9.17 5.43 15.37
CA LYS A 62 9.27 4.03 14.92
C LYS A 62 10.04 3.20 15.97
N PRO A 63 9.75 1.89 16.10
CA PRO A 63 10.53 1.02 16.97
C PRO A 63 12.00 1.01 16.53
N SER A 64 12.90 0.81 17.49
CA SER A 64 14.34 0.72 17.20
C SER A 64 14.66 -0.53 16.38
N ILE A 65 15.77 -0.47 15.64
CA ILE A 65 16.30 -1.62 14.89
C ILE A 65 16.53 -2.81 15.83
N PHE A 66 17.01 -2.56 17.05
CA PHE A 66 17.16 -3.58 18.08
C PHE A 66 15.84 -4.30 18.39
N THR A 67 14.75 -3.55 18.62
CA THR A 67 13.44 -4.15 18.91
C THR A 67 12.99 -5.05 17.76
N ILE A 68 13.12 -4.57 16.52
CA ILE A 68 12.70 -5.31 15.32
C ILE A 68 13.56 -6.58 15.15
N ASP A 69 14.87 -6.46 15.37
CA ASP A 69 15.81 -7.58 15.27
C ASP A 69 15.53 -8.68 16.31
N VAL A 70 15.23 -8.27 17.55
CA VAL A 70 14.84 -9.21 18.62
C VAL A 70 13.50 -9.90 18.31
N LEU A 71 12.52 -9.18 17.75
CA LEU A 71 11.26 -9.77 17.31
C LEU A 71 11.46 -10.78 16.18
N ALA A 72 12.34 -10.49 15.22
CA ALA A 72 12.69 -11.42 14.15
C ALA A 72 13.37 -12.68 14.71
N ARG A 73 14.29 -12.53 15.68
CA ARG A 73 14.90 -13.66 16.38
C ARG A 73 13.90 -14.50 17.15
N TYR A 74 12.92 -13.87 17.80
CA TYR A 74 11.86 -14.59 18.49
C TYR A 74 11.04 -15.47 17.53
N CYS A 75 10.82 -15.00 16.29
CA CYS A 75 10.16 -15.76 15.23
C CYS A 75 11.05 -16.85 14.58
N GLY A 76 12.27 -17.07 15.07
CA GLY A 76 13.18 -18.13 14.59
C GLY A 76 14.15 -17.70 13.47
N TYR A 77 14.24 -16.42 13.14
CA TYR A 77 15.20 -15.89 12.16
C TYR A 77 16.51 -15.47 12.82
N ARG A 78 17.59 -15.27 12.06
CA ARG A 78 18.88 -14.80 12.64
C ARG A 78 18.82 -13.34 13.09
N GLY A 79 17.90 -12.57 12.50
CA GLY A 79 17.70 -11.16 12.76
C GLY A 79 16.73 -10.55 11.75
N TRP A 80 16.60 -9.22 11.76
CA TRP A 80 15.69 -8.50 10.87
C TRP A 80 16.01 -8.68 9.40
N GLU A 81 17.29 -8.61 9.02
CA GLU A 81 17.70 -8.72 7.61
C GLU A 81 17.39 -10.11 7.04
N ASP A 82 17.64 -11.16 7.81
CA ASP A 82 17.32 -12.56 7.45
C ASP A 82 15.81 -12.76 7.28
N PHE A 83 15.01 -12.14 8.15
CA PHE A 83 13.55 -12.12 7.99
C PHE A 83 13.14 -11.49 6.65
N CYS A 84 13.63 -10.28 6.34
CA CYS A 84 13.31 -9.59 5.09
C CYS A 84 13.67 -10.42 3.85
N LEU A 85 14.88 -10.97 3.81
CA LEU A 85 15.35 -11.82 2.70
C LEU A 85 14.47 -13.08 2.53
N SER A 86 14.03 -13.68 3.65
CA SER A 86 13.11 -14.82 3.60
C SER A 86 11.74 -14.44 3.03
N GLN A 87 11.23 -13.24 3.33
CA GLN A 87 9.98 -12.74 2.77
C GLN A 87 10.13 -12.45 1.28
N GLU A 88 11.21 -11.79 0.86
CA GLU A 88 11.52 -11.55 -0.55
C GLU A 88 11.58 -12.86 -1.34
N THR A 89 12.24 -13.88 -0.79
CA THR A 89 12.33 -15.20 -1.41
C THR A 89 10.96 -15.89 -1.47
N LYS A 90 10.12 -15.75 -0.44
CA LYS A 90 8.74 -16.27 -0.45
C LYS A 90 7.86 -15.55 -1.46
N LEU A 91 7.95 -14.22 -1.57
CA LEU A 91 7.25 -13.44 -2.58
C LEU A 91 7.71 -13.86 -3.98
N SER A 92 9.01 -13.90 -4.24
CA SER A 92 9.56 -14.32 -5.54
C SER A 92 9.19 -15.76 -5.91
N LYS A 93 9.17 -16.70 -4.97
CA LYS A 93 8.70 -18.07 -5.20
C LYS A 93 7.18 -18.16 -5.41
N THR A 94 6.40 -17.26 -4.80
CA THR A 94 4.94 -17.17 -5.00
C THR A 94 4.60 -16.55 -6.36
N ILE A 95 5.37 -15.54 -6.79
CA ILE A 95 5.30 -14.94 -8.12
C ILE A 95 5.73 -15.96 -9.19
N ALA A 96 6.73 -16.79 -8.92
CA ALA A 96 7.11 -17.88 -9.82
C ALA A 96 6.07 -19.02 -9.89
N LYS A 97 5.24 -19.21 -8.84
CA LYS A 97 4.15 -20.21 -8.81
C LYS A 97 2.82 -19.69 -9.33
N THR A 98 2.61 -18.38 -9.32
CA THR A 98 1.40 -17.72 -9.81
C THR A 98 1.86 -16.75 -10.89
N ALA A 99 1.88 -17.19 -12.15
CA ALA A 99 2.13 -16.29 -13.26
C ALA A 99 1.26 -15.04 -13.05
N PRO A 100 1.82 -13.82 -13.16
CA PRO A 100 1.05 -12.59 -12.99
C PRO A 100 -0.09 -12.62 -14.02
N ASN A 101 -1.30 -12.94 -13.55
CA ASN A 101 -2.45 -13.00 -14.43
C ASN A 101 -2.81 -11.56 -14.79
N TRP A 102 -2.76 -11.26 -16.08
CA TRP A 102 -3.09 -9.93 -16.60
C TRP A 102 -4.52 -9.54 -16.26
N ASP A 103 -5.43 -10.52 -16.14
CA ASP A 103 -6.80 -10.30 -15.67
C ASP A 103 -6.84 -9.81 -14.22
N ASN A 104 -6.02 -10.39 -13.35
CA ASN A 104 -5.96 -9.97 -11.95
C ASN A 104 -5.41 -8.55 -11.82
N LEU A 105 -4.41 -8.20 -12.62
CA LEU A 105 -3.88 -6.84 -12.62
C LEU A 105 -4.89 -5.84 -13.17
N LYS A 106 -5.56 -6.16 -14.28
CA LYS A 106 -6.65 -5.35 -14.82
C LYS A 106 -7.76 -5.13 -13.78
N LEU A 107 -8.20 -6.19 -13.11
CA LEU A 107 -9.20 -6.11 -12.05
C LEU A 107 -8.75 -5.24 -10.87
N ASN A 108 -7.50 -5.37 -10.43
CA ASN A 108 -6.97 -4.56 -9.32
C ASN A 108 -6.80 -3.09 -9.72
N ALA A 109 -6.31 -2.82 -10.94
CA ALA A 109 -6.21 -1.47 -11.47
C ALA A 109 -7.59 -0.80 -11.55
N GLN A 110 -8.59 -1.50 -12.09
CA GLN A 110 -9.98 -1.02 -12.14
C GLN A 110 -10.52 -0.71 -10.75
N LYS A 111 -10.28 -1.57 -9.75
CA LYS A 111 -10.72 -1.33 -8.36
C LYS A 111 -10.10 -0.07 -7.77
N ILE A 112 -8.78 0.10 -7.90
CA ILE A 112 -8.06 1.27 -7.37
C ILE A 112 -8.57 2.53 -8.07
N THR A 113 -8.61 2.52 -9.40
CA THR A 113 -9.07 3.63 -10.24
C THR A 113 -10.49 4.06 -9.89
N ASN A 114 -11.43 3.11 -9.76
CA ASN A 114 -12.82 3.41 -9.41
C ASN A 114 -12.95 3.99 -8.00
N LEU A 115 -12.19 3.46 -7.03
CA LEU A 115 -12.19 3.98 -5.67
C LEU A 115 -11.64 5.42 -5.63
N THR A 116 -10.50 5.67 -6.30
CA THR A 116 -9.91 7.00 -6.40
C THR A 116 -10.87 7.98 -7.07
N LEU A 117 -11.49 7.61 -8.21
CA LEU A 117 -12.50 8.42 -8.87
C LEU A 117 -13.65 8.80 -7.93
N GLN A 118 -14.21 7.82 -7.19
CA GLN A 118 -15.27 8.08 -6.23
C GLN A 118 -14.83 9.07 -5.13
N VAL A 119 -13.63 8.88 -4.58
CA VAL A 119 -13.08 9.78 -3.55
C VAL A 119 -12.89 11.19 -4.08
N LEU A 120 -12.38 11.35 -5.30
CA LEU A 120 -12.12 12.66 -5.91
C LEU A 120 -13.42 13.38 -6.29
N ARG A 121 -14.43 12.65 -6.77
CA ARG A 121 -15.79 13.17 -6.99
C ARG A 121 -16.38 13.74 -5.71
N ASN A 122 -16.25 13.02 -4.60
CA ASN A 122 -16.76 13.45 -3.29
C ASN A 122 -15.99 14.63 -2.70
N LYS A 123 -14.73 14.85 -3.13
CA LYS A 123 -13.90 15.99 -2.74
C LYS A 123 -14.10 17.24 -3.59
N SER A 124 -14.91 17.15 -4.66
CA SER A 124 -15.22 18.31 -5.50
C SER A 124 -15.93 19.39 -4.68
N VAL A 125 -15.52 20.65 -4.86
CA VAL A 125 -16.09 21.81 -4.13
C VAL A 125 -17.55 22.06 -4.53
N ILE A 126 -17.88 21.77 -5.79
CA ILE A 126 -19.24 21.80 -6.31
C ILE A 126 -19.73 20.37 -6.59
N PRO A 127 -21.05 20.10 -6.60
CA PRO A 127 -21.57 18.81 -6.99
C PRO A 127 -20.95 18.36 -8.31
N TYR A 128 -20.39 17.15 -8.34
CA TYR A 128 -19.64 16.66 -9.50
C TYR A 128 -20.49 16.66 -10.78
N SER A 129 -21.78 16.40 -10.68
CA SER A 129 -22.74 16.47 -11.78
C SER A 129 -22.90 17.87 -12.40
N GLN A 130 -22.47 18.92 -11.72
CA GLN A 130 -22.47 20.31 -12.20
C GLN A 130 -21.11 20.75 -12.74
N THR A 131 -20.09 19.88 -12.65
CA THR A 131 -18.78 20.14 -13.25
C THR A 131 -18.82 19.83 -14.74
N ILE A 132 -17.96 20.51 -15.51
CA ILE A 132 -17.88 20.34 -16.97
C ILE A 132 -16.54 19.73 -17.37
N SER A 133 -16.57 18.90 -18.43
CA SER A 133 -15.36 18.47 -19.12
C SER A 133 -14.65 19.66 -19.76
N ARG A 134 -13.33 19.54 -19.93
CA ARG A 134 -12.48 20.60 -20.47
C ARG A 134 -11.73 20.10 -21.69
N GLN A 135 -12.17 20.55 -22.86
CA GLN A 135 -11.60 20.13 -24.14
C GLN A 135 -10.08 20.31 -24.20
N THR A 136 -9.54 21.44 -23.70
CA THR A 136 -8.10 21.69 -23.67
C THR A 136 -7.30 20.62 -22.92
N VAL A 137 -7.88 20.00 -21.87
CA VAL A 137 -7.22 18.91 -21.14
C VAL A 137 -7.30 17.62 -21.93
N THR A 138 -8.45 17.35 -22.57
CA THR A 138 -8.62 16.21 -23.46
C THR A 138 -7.64 16.26 -24.62
N ASP A 139 -7.60 17.36 -25.37
CA ASP A 139 -6.69 17.56 -26.50
C ASP A 139 -5.23 17.35 -26.08
N HIS A 140 -4.84 17.94 -24.94
CA HIS A 140 -3.49 17.80 -24.41
C HIS A 140 -3.12 16.35 -24.04
N LEU A 141 -4.06 15.59 -23.48
CA LEU A 141 -3.83 14.19 -23.12
C LEU A 141 -3.87 13.28 -24.34
N ASP A 142 -4.68 13.59 -25.35
CA ASP A 142 -4.72 12.82 -26.60
C ASP A 142 -3.46 13.08 -27.45
N ASP A 143 -2.96 14.32 -27.50
CA ASP A 143 -1.65 14.65 -28.08
C ASP A 143 -0.52 13.92 -27.34
N PHE A 144 -0.59 13.84 -26.01
CA PHE A 144 0.38 13.09 -25.21
C PHE A 144 0.37 11.59 -25.54
N LEU A 145 -0.81 10.99 -25.70
CA LEU A 145 -0.94 9.56 -25.98
C LEU A 145 -0.62 9.17 -27.42
N THR A 146 -0.77 10.10 -28.37
CA THR A 146 -0.41 9.88 -29.77
C THR A 146 1.07 10.18 -30.06
N GLY A 147 1.71 11.00 -29.23
CA GLY A 147 3.13 11.32 -29.34
C GLY A 147 4.08 10.30 -28.71
N ASP A 148 5.39 10.49 -28.95
CA ASP A 148 6.48 9.71 -28.34
C ASP A 148 6.97 10.39 -27.05
N TYR A 149 6.05 10.57 -26.09
CA TYR A 149 6.33 11.25 -24.82
C TYR A 149 6.21 10.27 -23.65
N ASN A 150 7.18 10.30 -22.73
CA ASN A 150 7.15 9.46 -21.54
C ASN A 150 6.31 10.03 -20.39
N ALA A 151 6.11 11.36 -20.38
CA ALA A 151 5.36 12.04 -19.34
C ALA A 151 4.77 13.36 -19.86
N THR A 152 3.67 13.78 -19.25
CA THR A 152 3.07 15.10 -19.46
C THR A 152 2.65 15.75 -18.14
N VAL A 153 2.36 17.06 -18.16
CA VAL A 153 2.03 17.84 -16.96
C VAL A 153 0.83 18.74 -17.17
N LEU A 154 -0.15 18.63 -16.28
CA LEU A 154 -1.27 19.56 -16.18
C LEU A 154 -0.97 20.64 -15.13
N ALA A 155 -0.56 21.83 -15.57
CA ALA A 155 -0.19 22.94 -14.70
C ALA A 155 -1.27 24.03 -14.65
N SER A 156 -1.68 24.42 -13.43
CA SER A 156 -2.53 25.60 -13.17
C SER A 156 -2.57 25.90 -11.66
N PRO A 157 -3.04 27.09 -11.23
CA PRO A 157 -3.15 27.43 -9.81
C PRO A 157 -4.08 26.49 -9.02
N ALA A 158 -4.01 26.54 -7.69
CA ALA A 158 -4.89 25.78 -6.82
C ALA A 158 -6.37 26.16 -7.07
N GLY A 159 -7.27 25.18 -7.05
CA GLY A 159 -8.71 25.41 -7.29
C GLY A 159 -9.13 25.51 -8.76
N TYR A 160 -8.20 25.53 -9.72
CA TYR A 160 -8.53 25.63 -11.15
C TYR A 160 -9.10 24.35 -11.80
N GLY A 161 -9.43 23.33 -11.01
CA GLY A 161 -10.14 22.14 -11.50
C GLY A 161 -9.29 21.09 -12.22
N LYS A 162 -7.96 21.07 -12.04
CA LYS A 162 -7.07 20.04 -12.65
C LYS A 162 -7.55 18.61 -12.40
N THR A 163 -7.80 18.31 -11.13
CA THR A 163 -8.24 16.98 -10.68
C THR A 163 -9.59 16.62 -11.28
N VAL A 164 -10.53 17.56 -11.32
CA VAL A 164 -11.86 17.36 -11.89
C VAL A 164 -11.78 17.14 -13.40
N ALA A 165 -10.95 17.91 -14.12
CA ALA A 165 -10.75 17.73 -15.55
C ALA A 165 -10.14 16.36 -15.88
N LEU A 166 -9.19 15.88 -15.07
CA LEU A 166 -8.63 14.54 -15.22
C LEU A 166 -9.67 13.43 -14.94
N CYS A 167 -10.55 13.63 -13.96
CA CYS A 167 -11.63 12.69 -13.67
C CYS A 167 -12.61 12.57 -14.85
N HIS A 168 -13.01 13.69 -15.48
CA HIS A 168 -13.87 13.68 -16.66
C HIS A 168 -13.25 12.92 -17.83
N TRP A 169 -12.00 13.23 -18.16
CA TRP A 169 -11.28 12.55 -19.24
C TRP A 169 -11.16 11.03 -19.00
N LEU A 170 -10.91 10.64 -17.75
CA LEU A 170 -10.81 9.23 -17.38
C LEU A 170 -12.18 8.52 -17.43
N GLU A 171 -13.24 9.16 -16.97
CA GLU A 171 -14.60 8.58 -17.05
C GLU A 171 -15.02 8.36 -18.50
N GLU A 172 -14.72 9.30 -19.41
CA GLU A 172 -14.97 9.17 -20.84
C GLU A 172 -14.21 7.96 -21.44
N ARG A 173 -12.94 7.77 -21.07
CA ARG A 173 -12.17 6.58 -21.48
C ARG A 173 -12.74 5.28 -20.92
N LEU A 174 -13.18 5.26 -19.68
CA LEU A 174 -13.79 4.07 -19.08
C LEU A 174 -15.13 3.71 -19.75
N LEU A 175 -15.91 4.71 -20.16
CA LEU A 175 -17.12 4.50 -20.96
C LEU A 175 -16.76 3.89 -22.33
N ASN A 176 -15.78 4.47 -23.03
CA ASN A 176 -15.29 3.95 -24.31
C ASN A 176 -14.76 2.50 -24.19
N ASN A 177 -14.12 2.16 -23.07
CA ASN A 177 -13.71 0.79 -22.78
C ASN A 177 -14.91 -0.15 -22.60
N GLY A 178 -15.98 0.32 -21.96
CA GLY A 178 -17.21 -0.44 -21.76
C GLY A 178 -17.99 -0.70 -23.06
N GLU A 179 -17.90 0.22 -24.01
CA GLU A 179 -18.47 0.10 -25.36
C GLU A 179 -17.64 -0.81 -26.29
N GLY A 180 -16.48 -1.29 -25.84
CA GLY A 180 -15.59 -2.15 -26.62
C GLY A 180 -14.73 -1.40 -27.64
N ASN A 181 -14.79 -0.07 -27.66
CA ASN A 181 -13.99 0.77 -28.54
C ASN A 181 -12.52 0.83 -28.13
N ASN A 182 -12.21 0.49 -26.87
CA ASN A 182 -10.86 0.54 -26.35
C ASN A 182 -10.63 -0.51 -25.25
N GLN A 183 -9.37 -0.90 -25.02
CA GLN A 183 -8.99 -1.92 -24.02
C GLN A 183 -7.94 -1.41 -23.02
N ASP A 184 -7.83 -0.08 -22.87
CA ASP A 184 -6.85 0.55 -22.01
C ASP A 184 -7.01 0.13 -20.54
N VAL A 185 -5.90 -0.26 -19.91
CA VAL A 185 -5.84 -0.49 -18.46
C VAL A 185 -5.29 0.78 -17.81
N VAL A 186 -6.16 1.53 -17.15
CA VAL A 186 -5.77 2.77 -16.47
C VAL A 186 -5.67 2.55 -14.96
N LEU A 187 -4.55 2.98 -14.39
CA LEU A 187 -4.29 3.01 -12.95
C LEU A 187 -4.25 4.45 -12.46
N PHE A 188 -5.24 4.85 -11.67
CA PHE A 188 -5.37 6.20 -11.13
C PHE A 188 -5.30 6.18 -9.60
N PHE A 189 -4.37 6.94 -9.02
CA PHE A 189 -4.07 6.98 -7.59
C PHE A 189 -4.70 8.17 -6.88
#